data_AF-A0A3D5P8H5-F1
#
_entry.id   AF-A0A3D5P8H5-F1
#
_cell.length_a   1.000
_cell.length_b   1.000
_cell.length_c   1.000
_cell.angle_alpha   90.00
_cell.angle_beta   90.00
_cell.angle_gamma   90.00
#
_symmetry.space_group_name_H-M   'P 1'
#
loop_
_entity.id
_entity.type
_entity.pdbx_description
1 polymer ?
#
loop_
_entity_poly.entity_id
_entity_poly.type
_entity_poly.pdbx_seq_one_letter_code
_entity_poly.pdbx_strand_id
1 'polypeptide(L)'
;MKAHIPASKRLTRREKTTVKEYDDSVQNDNFMRYVKLSIVALHERFGFGHDRTADFLGDMMRLADEAAKDEIFWEHIDKVVVGELKLELPRENYKELDK
;
A
#
# COMPACT_ATOMS: atom_id res chain seq x y z
N MET A 1 18.47 -15.24 -36.43
CA MET A 1 18.25 -14.69 -35.07
C MET A 1 16.75 -14.56 -34.83
N LYS A 2 16.20 -15.15 -33.77
CA LYS A 2 14.80 -14.93 -33.39
C LYS A 2 14.72 -13.58 -32.65
N ALA A 3 13.86 -12.68 -33.10
CA ALA A 3 13.69 -11.37 -32.47
C ALA A 3 13.26 -11.55 -30.99
N HIS A 4 13.91 -10.82 -30.09
CA HIS A 4 13.50 -10.79 -28.68
C HIS A 4 12.15 -10.10 -28.57
N ILE A 5 11.07 -10.87 -28.45
CA ILE A 5 9.74 -10.33 -28.15
C ILE A 5 9.66 -10.11 -26.63
N PRO A 6 9.44 -8.87 -26.15
CA PRO A 6 9.22 -8.59 -24.73
C PRO A 6 8.08 -9.42 -24.16
N ALA A 7 8.19 -9.91 -22.92
CA ALA A 7 7.16 -10.75 -22.30
C ALA A 7 5.76 -10.09 -22.32
N SER A 8 5.72 -8.77 -22.17
CA SER A 8 4.49 -7.96 -22.26
C SER A 8 3.79 -8.01 -23.63
N LYS A 9 4.49 -8.34 -24.71
CA LYS A 9 3.92 -8.56 -26.05
C LYS A 9 3.54 -10.02 -26.32
N ARG A 10 3.88 -10.96 -25.42
CA ARG A 10 3.56 -12.39 -25.53
C ARG A 10 2.21 -12.74 -24.92
N LEU A 11 1.76 -11.98 -23.92
CA LEU A 11 0.50 -12.22 -23.21
C LEU A 11 -0.66 -11.49 -23.87
N THR A 12 -1.77 -12.22 -24.03
CA THR A 12 -3.07 -11.68 -24.43
C THR A 12 -3.65 -10.79 -23.34
N ARG A 13 -4.64 -9.96 -23.69
CA ARG A 13 -5.34 -9.08 -22.73
C ARG A 13 -5.96 -9.88 -21.57
N ARG A 14 -6.56 -11.05 -21.86
CA ARG A 14 -7.17 -11.92 -20.85
C ARG A 14 -6.15 -12.45 -19.86
N GLU A 15 -5.00 -12.95 -20.35
CA GLU A 15 -3.93 -13.45 -19.48
C GLU A 15 -3.37 -12.34 -18.59
N LYS A 16 -3.22 -11.11 -19.12
CA LYS A 16 -2.81 -9.95 -18.31
C LYS A 16 -3.82 -9.62 -17.21
N THR A 17 -5.12 -9.69 -17.51
CA THR A 17 -6.18 -9.47 -16.53
C THR A 17 -6.13 -10.54 -15.43
N THR A 18 -6.05 -11.82 -15.79
CA THR A 18 -5.98 -12.92 -14.80
C THR A 18 -4.74 -12.81 -13.91
N VAL A 19 -3.58 -12.48 -14.47
CA VAL A 19 -2.36 -12.27 -13.69
C VAL A 19 -2.52 -11.08 -12.74
N LYS A 20 -3.12 -9.97 -13.21
CA LYS A 20 -3.39 -8.81 -12.38
C LYS A 20 -4.34 -9.13 -11.22
N GLU A 21 -5.46 -9.80 -11.49
CA GLU A 21 -6.43 -10.19 -10.44
C GLU A 21 -5.78 -11.08 -9.37
N TYR A 22 -4.93 -12.02 -9.80
CA TYR A 22 -4.18 -12.85 -8.87
C TYR A 22 -3.19 -12.02 -8.05
N ASP A 23 -2.42 -11.13 -8.67
CA ASP A 23 -1.48 -10.26 -7.97
C ASP A 23 -2.20 -9.36 -6.96
N ASP A 24 -3.28 -8.69 -7.37
CA ASP A 24 -4.13 -7.86 -6.51
C ASP A 24 -4.65 -8.67 -5.30
N SER A 25 -5.02 -9.95 -5.50
CA SER A 25 -5.46 -10.83 -4.41
C SER A 25 -4.34 -11.15 -3.41
N VAL A 26 -3.13 -11.42 -3.91
CA VAL A 26 -1.95 -11.71 -3.07
C VAL A 26 -1.52 -10.45 -2.30
N GLN A 27 -1.56 -9.28 -2.93
CA GLN A 27 -1.29 -8.00 -2.27
C GLN A 27 -2.30 -7.74 -1.16
N ASN A 28 -3.58 -7.96 -1.40
CA ASN A 28 -4.63 -7.79 -0.39
C ASN A 28 -4.44 -8.75 0.80
N ASP A 29 -4.12 -10.02 0.53
CA ASP A 29 -3.85 -11.00 1.60
C ASP A 29 -2.64 -10.59 2.45
N ASN A 30 -1.56 -10.13 1.81
CA ASN A 30 -0.38 -9.66 2.51
C ASN A 30 -0.65 -8.39 3.32
N PHE A 31 -1.39 -7.43 2.75
CA PHE A 31 -1.83 -6.23 3.44
C PHE A 31 -2.61 -6.59 4.72
N MET A 32 -3.60 -7.47 4.63
CA MET A 32 -4.37 -7.90 5.80
C MET A 32 -3.53 -8.63 6.85
N ARG A 33 -2.47 -9.35 6.46
CA ARG A 33 -1.52 -9.94 7.40
C ARG A 33 -0.73 -8.86 8.14
N TYR A 34 -0.22 -7.85 7.45
CA TYR A 34 0.49 -6.74 8.08
C TYR A 34 -0.41 -5.92 9.00
N VAL A 35 -1.68 -5.69 8.64
CA VAL A 35 -2.66 -5.05 9.55
C VAL A 35 -2.80 -5.83 10.86
N LYS A 36 -2.95 -7.16 10.79
CA LYS A 36 -3.03 -8.01 12.00
C LYS A 36 -1.76 -7.92 12.85
N LEU A 37 -0.59 -7.92 12.22
CA LEU A 37 0.69 -7.78 12.94
C LEU A 37 0.79 -6.41 13.64
N SER A 38 0.35 -5.33 12.97
CA SER A 38 0.31 -4.00 13.57
C SER A 38 -0.61 -3.96 14.79
N ILE A 39 -1.80 -4.58 14.72
CA ILE A 39 -2.72 -4.68 15.87
C ILE A 39 -2.07 -5.40 17.04
N VAL A 40 -1.42 -6.55 16.79
CA VAL A 40 -0.73 -7.29 17.85
C VAL A 40 0.39 -6.44 18.46
N ALA A 41 1.19 -5.77 17.63
CA ALA A 41 2.23 -4.86 18.11
C ALA A 41 1.65 -3.70 18.94
N LEU A 42 0.51 -3.13 18.53
CA LEU A 42 -0.20 -2.08 19.27
C LEU A 42 -0.73 -2.58 20.62
N HIS A 43 -1.28 -3.80 20.65
CA HIS A 43 -1.77 -4.44 21.87
C HIS A 43 -0.62 -4.69 22.85
N GLU A 44 0.42 -5.40 22.41
CA GLU A 44 1.51 -5.84 23.29
C GLU A 44 2.38 -4.69 23.78
N ARG A 45 2.65 -3.68 22.94
CA ARG A 45 3.57 -2.59 23.29
C ARG A 45 2.90 -1.37 23.92
N PHE A 46 1.64 -1.10 23.56
CA PHE A 46 0.94 0.12 23.97
C PHE A 46 -0.40 -0.15 24.67
N GLY A 47 -0.74 -1.43 24.89
CA GLY A 47 -1.92 -1.84 25.64
C GLY A 47 -3.22 -1.51 24.94
N PHE A 48 -3.25 -1.45 23.60
CA PHE A 48 -4.48 -1.18 22.85
C PHE A 48 -5.50 -2.30 23.09
N GLY A 49 -6.69 -1.93 23.56
CA GLY A 49 -7.84 -2.84 23.68
C GLY A 49 -8.68 -2.88 22.41
N HIS A 50 -9.84 -3.53 22.47
CA HIS A 50 -10.78 -3.63 21.35
C HIS A 50 -11.10 -2.26 20.72
N ASP A 51 -11.63 -1.33 21.51
CA ASP A 51 -12.14 -0.05 20.97
C ASP A 51 -11.02 0.79 20.35
N ARG A 52 -9.88 0.95 21.06
CA ARG A 52 -8.71 1.67 20.52
C ARG A 52 -8.15 1.04 19.25
N THR A 53 -8.26 -0.28 19.11
CA THR A 53 -7.86 -0.98 17.88
C THR A 53 -8.86 -0.73 16.76
N ALA A 54 -10.16 -0.76 17.07
CA ALA A 54 -11.21 -0.45 16.11
C ALA A 54 -11.10 0.98 15.59
N ASP A 55 -10.82 1.95 16.47
CA ASP A 55 -10.58 3.34 16.10
C ASP A 55 -9.37 3.47 15.18
N PHE A 56 -8.24 2.82 15.51
CA PHE A 56 -7.06 2.79 14.65
C PHE A 56 -7.36 2.23 13.25
N LEU A 57 -8.15 1.15 13.17
CA LEU A 57 -8.57 0.58 11.89
C LEU A 57 -9.48 1.55 11.12
N GLY A 58 -10.39 2.22 11.80
CA GLY A 58 -11.25 3.25 11.21
C GLY A 58 -10.43 4.40 10.62
N ASP A 59 -9.44 4.89 11.34
CA ASP A 59 -8.53 5.94 10.85
C ASP A 59 -7.70 5.49 9.65
N MET A 60 -7.20 4.25 9.66
CA MET A 60 -6.50 3.67 8.50
C MET A 60 -7.39 3.64 7.25
N MET A 61 -8.65 3.25 7.39
CA MET A 61 -9.60 3.23 6.27
C MET A 61 -9.93 4.65 5.77
N ARG A 62 -10.11 5.60 6.69
CA ARG A 62 -10.32 7.01 6.34
C ARG A 62 -9.13 7.60 5.57
N LEU A 63 -7.90 7.34 6.02
CA LEU A 63 -6.69 7.78 5.33
C LEU A 63 -6.56 7.15 3.94
N ALA A 64 -6.92 5.87 3.78
CA ALA A 64 -6.95 5.23 2.47
C ALA A 64 -7.98 5.87 1.52
N ASP A 65 -9.15 6.23 2.02
CA ASP A 65 -10.18 6.95 1.24
C ASP A 65 -9.76 8.38 0.86
N GLU A 66 -8.94 9.04 1.68
CA GLU A 66 -8.34 10.35 1.39
C GLU A 66 -7.26 10.24 0.31
N ALA A 67 -6.40 9.21 0.39
CA ALA A 67 -5.37 8.93 -0.61
C ALA A 67 -5.94 8.78 -2.03
N ALA A 68 -7.14 8.25 -2.16
CA ALA A 68 -7.80 8.08 -3.45
C ALA A 68 -8.30 9.40 -4.07
N LYS A 69 -8.34 10.49 -3.31
CA LYS A 69 -8.98 11.77 -3.70
C LYS A 69 -7.99 12.93 -3.80
N ASP A 70 -6.82 12.81 -3.18
CA ASP A 70 -5.83 13.88 -3.07
C ASP A 70 -4.52 13.50 -3.77
N GLU A 71 -4.20 14.25 -4.83
CA GLU A 71 -3.01 14.05 -5.67
C GLU A 71 -1.70 14.22 -4.89
N ILE A 72 -1.68 15.05 -3.84
CA ILE A 72 -0.48 15.31 -3.03
C ILE A 72 -0.47 14.56 -1.71
N PHE A 73 -1.42 13.64 -1.49
CA PHE A 73 -1.59 12.92 -0.23
C PHE A 73 -0.31 12.22 0.22
N TRP A 74 0.33 11.48 -0.69
CA TRP A 74 1.52 10.70 -0.36
C TRP A 74 2.73 11.57 -0.04
N GLU A 75 2.86 12.75 -0.67
CA GLU A 75 3.89 13.74 -0.29
C GLU A 75 3.70 14.20 1.15
N HIS A 76 2.44 14.40 1.58
CA HIS A 76 2.14 14.72 2.96
C HIS A 76 2.50 13.57 3.92
N ILE A 77 2.16 12.33 3.57
CA ILE A 77 2.53 11.15 4.37
C ILE A 77 4.05 11.04 4.52
N ASP A 78 4.82 11.21 3.44
CA ASP A 78 6.29 11.17 3.50
C ASP A 78 6.88 12.31 4.34
N LYS A 79 6.26 13.50 4.30
CA LYS A 79 6.66 14.60 5.15
C LYS A 79 6.52 14.24 6.62
N VAL A 80 5.44 13.56 7.01
CA VAL A 80 5.25 13.08 8.40
C VAL A 80 6.23 11.94 8.70
N VAL A 81 6.22 10.88 7.90
CA VAL A 81 6.93 9.63 8.20
C VAL A 81 8.45 9.77 8.08
N VAL A 82 8.94 10.34 6.98
CA VAL A 82 10.38 10.54 6.74
C VAL A 82 10.85 11.89 7.26
N GLY A 83 10.02 12.93 7.11
CA GLY A 83 10.38 14.29 7.50
C GLY A 83 10.31 14.53 9.00
N GLU A 84 9.23 14.14 9.68
CA GLU A 84 9.03 14.44 11.10
C GLU A 84 9.46 13.28 12.00
N LEU A 85 8.97 12.07 11.72
CA LEU A 85 9.30 10.86 12.49
C LEU A 85 10.69 10.30 12.17
N LYS A 86 11.34 10.81 11.11
CA LYS A 86 12.69 10.42 10.69
C LYS A 86 12.86 8.93 10.45
N LEU A 87 11.81 8.24 10.00
CA LEU A 87 11.91 6.84 9.62
C LEU A 87 12.62 6.72 8.27
N GLU A 88 13.55 5.76 8.16
CA GLU A 88 14.33 5.49 6.95
C GLU A 88 13.52 4.68 5.93
N LEU A 89 12.40 5.25 5.48
CA LEU A 89 11.58 4.67 4.42
C LEU A 89 11.89 5.34 3.07
N PRO A 90 11.84 4.57 1.95
CA PRO A 90 12.02 5.13 0.62
C PRO A 90 10.86 6.09 0.33
N ARG A 91 11.20 7.28 -0.16
CA ARG A 91 10.20 8.24 -0.64
C ARG A 91 9.64 7.83 -1.99
N GLU A 92 8.35 8.08 -2.20
CA GLU A 92 7.75 7.87 -3.50
C GLU A 92 8.24 8.91 -4.53
N ASN A 93 8.27 8.52 -5.80
CA ASN A 93 8.62 9.44 -6.88
C ASN A 93 7.37 10.18 -7.38
N TYR A 94 7.02 11.27 -6.71
CA TYR A 94 5.81 12.07 -6.99
C TYR A 94 5.72 12.61 -8.43
N LYS A 95 6.84 12.72 -9.16
CA LYS A 95 6.85 13.16 -10.56
C LYS A 95 6.43 12.09 -11.56
N GLU A 96 6.39 10.82 -11.13
CA GLU A 96 5.99 9.68 -11.96
C GLU A 96 4.54 9.25 -11.70
N LEU A 97 3.91 9.75 -10.63
CA LEU A 97 2.52 9.45 -10.26
C LEU A 97 1.49 10.31 -11.03
N ASP A 98 1.91 11.43 -11.64
CA ASP A 98 1.09 12.32 -12.47
C ASP A 98 0.93 11.88 -13.96
N LYS A 99 1.24 10.62 -14.31
CA LYS A 99 1.15 10.09 -15.69
C LYS A 99 0.23 8.88 -15.82
#